data_AF-G4A8E4-F1
#
_entry.id   AF-G4A8E4-F1
#
_cell.length_a   1.000
_cell.length_b   1.000
_cell.length_c   1.000
_cell.angle_alpha   90.00
_cell.angle_beta   90.00
_cell.angle_gamma   90.00
#
_symmetry.space_group_name_H-M   'P 1'
#
loop_
_entity.id
_entity.type
_entity.pdbx_description
1 polymer ?
#
loop_
_entity_poly.entity_id
_entity_poly.type
_entity_poly.pdbx_seq_one_letter_code
_entity_poly.pdbx_strand_id
1 'polypeptide(L)'
;MQWFVETQPLPANGFTMCTGSYGVRSDNDLVKMTEQFANRIYFAHLRSTQHEDNPLSFHEAAHLEGDVDMFNVVKALLTEEYRRLDKGETRLIPMRPDHGHQMLDDLHKKTNPGYSAIGRLKGLAEFRGLEAALKKMYFNK
;
A
#
# COMPACT_ATOMS: atom_id res chain seq x y z
N MET A 1 10.80 -6.41 10.63
CA MET A 1 11.06 -7.00 9.29
C MET A 1 12.44 -7.63 9.22
N GLN A 2 13.51 -6.93 9.62
CA GLN A 2 14.90 -7.43 9.58
C GLN A 2 15.09 -8.83 10.19
N TRP A 3 14.69 -9.01 11.46
CA TRP A 3 14.77 -10.30 12.15
C TRP A 3 14.11 -11.46 11.37
N PHE A 4 12.98 -11.20 10.71
CA PHE A 4 12.24 -12.22 9.96
C PHE A 4 13.04 -12.71 8.74
N VAL A 5 13.74 -11.78 8.06
CA VAL A 5 14.64 -12.09 6.94
C VAL A 5 15.88 -12.85 7.42
N GLU A 6 16.47 -12.42 8.53
CA GLU A 6 17.68 -13.05 9.09
C GLU A 6 17.42 -14.46 9.60
N THR A 7 16.24 -14.71 10.17
CA THR A 7 15.85 -16.03 10.69
C THR A 7 15.67 -17.07 9.58
N GLN A 8 15.13 -16.66 8.42
CA GLN A 8 14.96 -17.53 7.26
C GLN A 8 15.25 -16.75 5.97
N PRO A 9 16.48 -16.83 5.43
CA PRO A 9 16.93 -15.98 4.33
C PRO A 9 16.43 -16.41 2.94
N LEU A 10 15.63 -17.48 2.84
CA LEU A 10 15.05 -17.92 1.57
C LEU A 10 14.17 -16.84 0.93
N PRO A 11 14.19 -16.64 -0.40
CA PRO A 11 13.32 -15.66 -1.07
C PRO A 11 11.84 -15.87 -0.79
N ALA A 12 11.38 -17.12 -0.66
CA ALA A 12 9.98 -17.42 -0.34
C ALA A 12 9.49 -16.77 0.98
N ASN A 13 10.41 -16.41 1.87
CA ASN A 13 10.13 -15.69 3.10
C ASN A 13 10.04 -14.17 2.82
N GLY A 14 8.81 -13.69 2.60
CA GLY A 14 8.55 -12.30 2.20
C GLY A 14 7.37 -11.67 2.94
N PHE A 15 6.95 -10.52 2.44
CA PHE A 15 6.03 -9.62 3.13
C PHE A 15 4.85 -9.22 2.24
N THR A 16 3.71 -9.02 2.91
CA THR A 16 2.68 -8.11 2.41
C THR A 16 2.95 -6.73 2.99
N MET A 17 3.18 -5.73 2.15
CA MET A 17 3.29 -4.34 2.59
C MET A 17 1.88 -3.76 2.80
N CYS A 18 1.40 -3.77 4.04
CA CYS A 18 0.12 -3.17 4.40
C CYS A 18 0.32 -1.79 5.01
N THR A 19 0.16 -0.75 4.20
CA THR A 19 0.43 0.63 4.61
C THR A 19 -0.49 1.09 5.72
N GLY A 20 -1.77 0.72 5.67
CA GLY A 20 -2.72 1.09 6.72
C GLY A 20 -2.60 0.27 8.02
N SER A 21 -1.80 -0.80 8.04
CA SER A 21 -1.47 -1.48 9.30
C SER A 21 -0.18 -0.93 9.88
N TYR A 22 0.89 -0.89 9.09
CA TYR A 22 2.17 -0.36 9.57
C TYR A 22 2.11 1.15 9.88
N GLY A 23 1.29 1.91 9.14
CA GLY A 23 1.14 3.37 9.30
C GLY A 23 0.37 3.81 10.54
N VAL A 24 -0.21 2.88 11.33
CA VAL A 24 -0.85 3.20 12.61
C VAL A 24 0.13 3.70 13.67
N ARG A 25 1.43 3.43 13.50
CA ARG A 25 2.46 4.01 14.37
C ARG A 25 3.33 4.96 13.57
N SER A 26 3.46 6.19 14.08
CA SER A 26 4.26 7.25 13.45
C SER A 26 5.77 6.97 13.42
N ASP A 27 6.27 6.01 14.21
CA ASP A 27 7.67 5.61 14.18
C ASP A 27 8.00 4.61 13.05
N ASN A 28 7.00 4.11 12.32
CA ASN A 28 7.21 3.32 11.12
C ASN A 28 7.36 4.21 9.88
N ASP A 29 8.59 4.38 9.41
CA ASP A 29 8.86 5.02 8.12
C ASP A 29 8.53 4.06 6.97
N LEU A 30 7.30 4.15 6.46
CA LEU A 30 6.78 3.22 5.45
C LEU A 30 7.55 3.26 4.14
N VAL A 31 8.08 4.43 3.75
CA VAL A 31 8.88 4.56 2.53
C VAL A 31 10.18 3.79 2.70
N LYS A 32 10.92 4.03 3.79
CA LYS A 32 12.17 3.30 4.07
C LYS A 32 11.95 1.80 4.27
N MET A 33 10.87 1.41 4.95
CA MET A 33 10.50 -0.01 5.09
C MET A 33 10.24 -0.65 3.72
N THR A 34 9.55 0.07 2.82
CA THR A 34 9.27 -0.40 1.46
C THR A 34 10.56 -0.53 0.67
N GLU A 35 11.44 0.47 0.69
CA GLU A 35 12.73 0.46 -0.01
C GLU A 35 13.66 -0.64 0.50
N GLN A 36 13.83 -0.76 1.83
CA GLN A 36 14.75 -1.72 2.44
C GLN A 36 14.38 -3.17 2.15
N PHE A 37 13.07 -3.48 2.11
CA PHE A 37 12.58 -4.85 1.96
C PHE A 37 11.90 -5.11 0.61
N ALA A 38 12.05 -4.20 -0.36
CA ALA A 38 11.30 -4.22 -1.62
C ALA A 38 11.43 -5.55 -2.39
N ASN A 39 12.64 -6.11 -2.42
CA ASN A 39 12.94 -7.39 -3.06
C ASN A 39 12.18 -8.59 -2.47
N ARG A 40 11.57 -8.43 -1.29
CA ARG A 40 10.77 -9.43 -0.57
C ARG A 40 9.31 -9.03 -0.41
N ILE A 41 8.89 -7.90 -0.96
CA ILE A 41 7.47 -7.52 -1.00
C ILE A 41 6.83 -8.26 -2.17
N TYR A 42 5.87 -9.14 -1.86
CA TYR A 42 5.17 -9.96 -2.85
C TYR A 42 3.70 -9.61 -2.98
N PHE A 43 3.18 -8.75 -2.10
CA PHE A 43 1.83 -8.25 -2.15
C PHE A 43 1.73 -6.91 -1.41
N ALA A 44 0.80 -6.05 -1.81
CA ALA A 44 0.56 -4.78 -1.15
C ALA A 44 -0.92 -4.56 -0.82
N HIS A 45 -1.18 -4.12 0.40
CA HIS A 45 -2.45 -3.51 0.78
C HIS A 45 -2.21 -2.01 0.85
N LEU A 46 -2.75 -1.28 -0.14
CA LEU A 46 -2.63 0.16 -0.19
C LEU A 46 -3.93 0.76 0.36
N ARG A 47 -3.82 1.40 1.52
CA ARG A 47 -4.83 2.25 2.16
C ARG A 47 -4.15 3.17 3.17
N SER A 48 -4.86 4.16 3.69
CA SER A 48 -4.34 5.04 4.73
C SER A 48 -5.25 5.06 5.94
N THR A 49 -4.65 5.18 7.12
CA THR A 49 -5.33 5.62 8.34
C THR A 49 -5.07 7.10 8.57
N GLN A 50 -5.84 7.71 9.47
CA GLN A 50 -5.62 9.06 9.98
C GLN A 50 -5.61 8.99 11.51
N HIS A 51 -4.54 9.47 12.14
CA HIS A 51 -4.47 9.65 13.59
C HIS A 51 -5.41 10.79 14.01
N GLU A 52 -5.98 10.64 15.20
CA GLU A 52 -6.77 11.67 15.87
C GLU A 52 -5.92 12.41 16.92
N ASP A 53 -6.54 13.29 17.71
CA ASP A 53 -5.85 14.04 18.77
C ASP A 53 -5.13 13.12 19.77
N ASN A 54 -5.73 11.97 20.07
CA ASN A 54 -5.04 10.90 20.78
C ASN A 54 -4.23 10.07 19.77
N PRO A 55 -2.89 10.01 19.89
CA PRO A 55 -2.03 9.31 18.92
C PRO A 55 -2.21 7.78 18.90
N LEU A 56 -2.98 7.22 19.84
CA LEU A 56 -3.36 5.79 19.82
C LEU A 56 -4.74 5.56 19.21
N SER A 57 -5.46 6.63 18.86
CA SER A 57 -6.74 6.62 18.19
C SER A 57 -6.56 6.99 16.73
N PHE A 58 -7.20 6.23 15.85
CA PHE A 58 -7.15 6.44 14.41
C PHE A 58 -8.45 5.94 13.77
N HIS A 59 -8.73 6.44 12.58
CA HIS A 59 -9.78 5.92 11.71
C HIS A 59 -9.23 5.60 10.31
N GLU A 60 -9.99 4.82 9.54
CA GLU A 60 -9.69 4.58 8.13
C GLU A 60 -9.93 5.86 7.33
N ALA A 61 -8.91 6.36 6.64
CA ALA A 61 -8.97 7.60 5.85
C ALA A 61 -9.34 7.32 4.39
N ALA A 62 -9.63 8.39 3.63
CA ALA A 62 -9.58 8.27 2.17
C ALA A 62 -8.14 7.94 1.74
N HIS A 63 -7.99 7.12 0.69
CA HIS A 63 -6.72 6.43 0.40
C HIS A 63 -5.53 7.37 0.14
N LEU A 64 -5.77 8.59 -0.34
CA LEU A 64 -4.74 9.61 -0.62
C LEU A 64 -4.73 10.79 0.36
N GLU A 65 -5.55 10.77 1.41
CA GLU A 65 -5.72 11.93 2.30
C GLU A 65 -5.30 11.67 3.76
N GLY A 66 -4.99 10.43 4.13
CA GLY A 66 -4.52 10.10 5.47
C GLY A 66 -3.02 10.29 5.65
N ASP A 67 -2.48 9.75 6.75
CA ASP A 67 -1.08 9.95 7.15
C ASP A 67 -0.05 9.23 6.26
N VAL A 68 -0.48 8.26 5.45
CA VAL A 68 0.42 7.53 4.56
C VAL A 68 0.81 8.42 3.39
N ASP A 69 2.11 8.67 3.23
CA ASP A 69 2.68 9.21 2.00
C ASP A 69 2.59 8.18 0.86
N MET A 70 1.38 8.08 0.31
CA MET A 70 1.05 7.07 -0.68
C MET A 70 1.84 7.27 -1.97
N PHE A 71 2.16 8.52 -2.33
CA PHE A 71 2.96 8.83 -3.49
C PHE A 71 4.33 8.15 -3.41
N ASN A 72 5.05 8.36 -2.30
CA ASN A 72 6.40 7.80 -2.16
C ASN A 72 6.39 6.30 -1.89
N VAL A 73 5.38 5.75 -1.19
CA VAL A 73 5.25 4.28 -1.06
C VAL A 73 5.03 3.62 -2.42
N VAL A 74 4.09 4.12 -3.24
CA VAL A 74 3.82 3.55 -4.57
C VAL A 74 5.04 3.72 -5.47
N LYS A 75 5.73 4.86 -5.42
CA LYS A 75 6.99 5.07 -6.15
C LYS A 75 8.07 4.06 -5.75
N ALA A 76 8.22 3.75 -4.47
CA ALA A 76 9.18 2.75 -3.99
C ALA A 76 8.84 1.33 -4.49
N LEU A 77 7.55 0.94 -4.47
CA LEU A 77 7.09 -0.32 -5.04
C LEU A 77 7.38 -0.40 -6.55
N LEU A 78 7.06 0.65 -7.31
CA LEU A 78 7.33 0.72 -8.75
C LEU A 78 8.84 0.68 -9.04
N THR A 79 9.65 1.33 -8.22
CA THR A 79 11.12 1.30 -8.36
C THR A 79 11.63 -0.13 -8.27
N GLU A 80 11.09 -0.93 -7.35
CA GLU A 80 11.42 -2.35 -7.26
C GLU A 80 10.90 -3.17 -8.44
N GLU A 81 9.68 -2.91 -8.93
CA GLU A 81 9.17 -3.59 -10.14
C GLU A 81 10.06 -3.33 -11.36
N TYR A 82 10.50 -2.08 -11.58
CA TYR A 82 11.42 -1.76 -12.68
C TYR A 82 12.82 -2.34 -12.44
N ARG A 83 13.31 -2.36 -11.19
CA ARG A 83 14.57 -3.05 -10.84
C ARG A 83 14.50 -4.56 -11.09
N ARG A 84 13.33 -5.19 -10.95
CA ARG A 84 13.08 -6.60 -11.33
C ARG A 84 13.10 -6.73 -12.85
N LEU A 85 12.39 -5.85 -13.55
CA LEU A 85 12.31 -5.84 -15.01
C LEU A 85 13.70 -5.70 -15.67
N ASP A 86 14.54 -4.80 -15.18
CA ASP A 86 15.91 -4.59 -15.68
C ASP A 86 16.80 -5.83 -15.50
N LYS A 87 16.44 -6.75 -14.59
CA LYS A 87 17.10 -8.03 -14.38
C LYS A 87 16.43 -9.20 -15.12
N GLY A 88 15.41 -8.92 -15.94
CA GLY A 88 14.65 -9.92 -16.69
C GLY A 88 13.53 -10.59 -15.89
N GLU A 89 13.22 -10.13 -14.67
CA GLU A 89 12.09 -10.62 -13.88
C GLU A 89 10.83 -9.79 -14.19
N THR A 90 9.82 -10.41 -14.79
CA THR A 90 8.55 -9.74 -15.16
C THR A 90 7.50 -9.72 -14.04
N ARG A 91 7.86 -10.21 -12.84
CA ARG A 91 6.94 -10.34 -11.72
C ARG A 91 6.67 -8.98 -11.05
N LEU A 92 5.47 -8.47 -11.29
CA LEU A 92 4.90 -7.32 -10.59
C LEU A 92 4.55 -7.64 -9.13
N ILE A 93 4.34 -6.59 -8.34
CA ILE A 93 3.83 -6.65 -6.96
C ILE A 93 2.31 -6.42 -7.03
N PRO A 94 1.49 -7.49 -6.92
CA PRO A 94 0.05 -7.31 -6.89
C PRO A 94 -0.36 -6.41 -5.71
N MET A 95 -1.41 -5.63 -5.91
CA MET A 95 -1.98 -4.78 -4.87
C MET A 95 -3.48 -4.93 -4.78
N ARG A 96 -4.04 -4.52 -3.64
CA ARG A 96 -5.48 -4.28 -3.47
C ARG A 96 -5.70 -3.00 -2.65
N PRO A 97 -6.85 -2.32 -2.78
CA PRO A 97 -7.16 -1.10 -2.02
C PRO A 97 -7.47 -1.35 -0.54
N ASP A 98 -7.34 -2.60 -0.11
CA ASP A 98 -7.65 -3.12 1.21
C ASP A 98 -9.09 -2.87 1.70
N HIS A 99 -9.30 -1.76 2.40
CA HIS A 99 -10.58 -1.33 2.94
C HIS A 99 -11.11 -0.11 2.16
N GLY A 100 -12.40 0.16 2.27
CA GLY A 100 -13.00 1.37 1.74
C GLY A 100 -14.20 1.80 2.58
N HIS A 101 -14.43 3.11 2.63
CA HIS A 101 -15.60 3.65 3.32
C HIS A 101 -16.89 3.10 2.73
N GLN A 102 -17.87 2.84 3.59
CA GLN A 102 -19.23 2.57 3.15
C GLN A 102 -19.84 3.89 2.65
N MET A 103 -20.20 3.94 1.37
CA MET A 103 -20.64 5.18 0.73
C MET A 103 -21.66 4.90 -0.38
N LEU A 104 -22.41 5.94 -0.78
CA LEU A 104 -23.47 5.87 -1.80
C LEU A 104 -24.43 4.70 -1.49
N ASP A 105 -24.80 3.91 -2.51
CA ASP A 105 -25.74 2.79 -2.40
C ASP A 105 -25.36 1.76 -1.32
N ASP A 106 -24.07 1.65 -0.99
CA ASP A 106 -23.61 0.70 0.02
C ASP A 106 -24.05 1.09 1.44
N LEU A 107 -24.39 2.36 1.71
CA LEU A 107 -24.93 2.79 3.02
C LEU A 107 -26.29 2.16 3.35
N HIS A 108 -27.03 1.73 2.33
CA HIS A 108 -28.35 1.11 2.49
C HIS A 108 -28.28 -0.42 2.49
N LYS A 109 -27.08 -1.01 2.57
CA LYS A 109 -26.85 -2.45 2.55
C LYS A 109 -26.28 -2.94 3.88
N LYS A 110 -26.53 -4.20 4.20
CA LYS A 110 -25.75 -4.93 5.20
C LYS A 110 -24.41 -5.32 4.56
N THR A 111 -23.34 -4.61 4.91
CA THR A 111 -22.00 -4.86 4.36
C THR A 111 -21.08 -5.53 5.38
N ASN A 112 -20.05 -6.21 4.89
CA ASN A 112 -18.90 -6.57 5.72
C ASN A 112 -18.12 -5.27 6.06
N PRO A 113 -17.79 -5.00 7.34
CA PRO A 113 -17.13 -3.75 7.75
C PRO A 113 -15.84 -3.49 6.97
N GLY A 114 -15.74 -2.34 6.29
CA GLY A 114 -14.59 -1.98 5.45
C GLY A 114 -14.53 -2.66 4.06
N TYR A 115 -15.43 -3.59 3.77
CA TYR A 115 -15.43 -4.38 2.52
C TYR A 115 -16.62 -4.08 1.59
N SER A 116 -17.26 -2.93 1.75
CA SER A 116 -18.20 -2.38 0.76
C SER A 116 -17.52 -2.22 -0.61
N ALA A 117 -18.30 -2.17 -1.69
CA ALA A 117 -17.75 -2.18 -3.04
C ALA A 117 -17.32 -0.78 -3.48
N ILE A 118 -18.17 0.22 -3.28
CA ILE A 118 -18.01 1.56 -3.88
C ILE A 118 -16.79 2.28 -3.30
N GLY A 119 -16.58 2.23 -1.98
CA GLY A 119 -15.40 2.84 -1.36
C GLY A 119 -14.08 2.19 -1.77
N ARG A 120 -14.06 0.85 -1.92
CA ARG A 120 -12.86 0.14 -2.40
C ARG A 120 -12.60 0.38 -3.89
N LEU A 121 -13.67 0.51 -4.69
CA LEU A 121 -13.56 0.89 -6.10
C LEU A 121 -12.95 2.30 -6.23
N LYS A 122 -13.38 3.25 -5.41
CA LYS A 122 -12.80 4.61 -5.34
C LYS A 122 -11.30 4.55 -5.05
N GLY A 123 -10.90 3.88 -3.96
CA GLY A 123 -9.49 3.73 -3.61
C GLY A 123 -8.66 3.07 -4.71
N LEU A 124 -9.18 2.01 -5.34
CA LEU A 124 -8.51 1.36 -6.47
C LEU A 124 -8.36 2.30 -7.68
N ALA A 125 -9.34 3.17 -7.93
CA ALA A 125 -9.25 4.16 -9.00
C ALA A 125 -8.19 5.24 -8.69
N GLU A 126 -8.10 5.69 -7.43
CA GLU A 126 -7.08 6.63 -6.96
C GLU A 126 -5.67 6.06 -7.17
N PHE A 127 -5.43 4.81 -6.75
CA PHE A 127 -4.13 4.16 -6.97
C PHE A 127 -3.80 3.95 -8.43
N ARG A 128 -4.78 3.57 -9.26
CA ARG A 128 -4.57 3.41 -10.70
C ARG A 128 -4.12 4.72 -11.34
N GLY A 129 -4.71 5.85 -10.94
CA GLY A 129 -4.31 7.17 -11.42
C GLY A 129 -2.90 7.55 -10.97
N LEU A 130 -2.61 7.37 -9.68
CA LEU A 130 -1.30 7.64 -9.09
C LEU A 130 -0.19 6.80 -9.75
N GLU A 131 -0.40 5.50 -9.87
CA GLU A 131 0.53 4.55 -10.51
C GLU A 131 0.80 4.96 -11.97
N ALA A 132 -0.25 5.25 -12.74
CA ALA A 132 -0.11 5.66 -14.13
C ALA A 132 0.70 6.95 -14.29
N ALA A 133 0.48 7.93 -13.40
CA ALA A 133 1.24 9.17 -13.38
C ALA A 133 2.72 8.93 -13.02
N LEU A 134 2.99 8.15 -11.96
CA LEU A 134 4.34 7.81 -11.54
C LEU A 134 5.13 7.08 -12.63
N LYS A 135 4.51 6.09 -13.29
CA LYS A 135 5.11 5.38 -14.44
C LYS A 135 5.53 6.35 -15.54
N LYS A 136 4.65 7.27 -15.95
CA LYS A 136 4.95 8.27 -16.98
C LYS A 136 6.06 9.25 -16.58
N MET A 137 6.10 9.67 -15.31
CA MET A 137 7.04 10.70 -14.85
C MET A 137 8.44 10.17 -14.57
N TYR A 138 8.57 8.92 -14.11
CA TYR A 138 9.84 8.42 -13.57
C TYR A 138 10.40 7.18 -14.29
N PHE A 139 9.58 6.41 -15.00
CA PHE A 139 9.98 5.07 -15.45
C PHE A 139 9.79 4.82 -16.95
N ASN A 140 8.88 5.53 -17.60
CA ASN A 140 8.79 5.54 -19.05
C ASN A 140 9.82 6.54 -19.59
N LYS A 141 10.84 6.04 -20.30
CA LYS A 141 11.68 6.86 -21.17
C LYS A 141 11.01 7.01 -22.53
#